data_AF-A0A972U408-F1
#
_entry.id   AF-A0A972U408-F1
#
_cell.length_a   1.000
_cell.length_b   1.000
_cell.length_c   1.000
_cell.angle_alpha   90.00
_cell.angle_beta   90.00
_cell.angle_gamma   90.00
#
_symmetry.space_group_name_H-M   'P 1'
#
loop_
_entity.id
_entity.type
_entity.pdbx_description
1 polymer ?
#
loop_
_entity_poly.entity_id
_entity_poly.type
_entity_poly.pdbx_seq_one_letter_code
_entity_poly.pdbx_strand_id
1 'polypeptide(L)'
;MSDSDREESGLEGEKGRARLVAVDRDIWLVEGPSVAFLTIPYPTRMTIVRLSNGRLWIWSPIELDSELEKAVNELGSVEYLVSPNKLHHLSLGQWATT
;
A
#
# COMPACT_ATOMS: atom_id res chain seq x y z
N MET A 1 9.63 41.85 13.76
CA MET A 1 8.82 40.78 13.17
C MET A 1 8.77 40.99 11.67
N SER A 2 9.37 40.08 10.90
CA SER A 2 9.34 40.04 9.44
C SER A 2 8.23 39.08 9.01
N ASP A 3 7.46 39.47 8.00
CA ASP A 3 6.27 38.76 7.49
C ASP A 3 6.63 37.59 6.56
N SER A 4 7.79 36.94 6.78
CA SER A 4 8.38 35.95 5.86
C SER A 4 8.20 34.48 6.27
N ASP A 5 7.55 34.19 7.39
CA ASP A 5 7.55 32.84 7.99
C ASP A 5 6.19 32.12 7.88
N ARG A 6 5.37 32.42 6.86
CA ARG A 6 3.97 31.94 6.77
C ARG A 6 3.60 31.04 5.58
N GLU A 7 4.55 30.47 4.83
CA GLU A 7 4.19 29.62 3.67
C GLU A 7 4.86 28.23 3.59
N GLU A 8 5.34 27.67 4.70
CA GLU A 8 5.77 26.25 4.74
C GLU A 8 4.96 25.43 5.75
N SER A 9 3.62 25.47 5.68
CA SER A 9 2.75 24.65 6.53
C SER A 9 1.71 23.78 5.79
N GLY A 10 1.83 23.65 4.46
CA GLY A 10 0.75 23.12 3.63
C GLY A 10 0.95 21.76 2.95
N LEU A 11 2.07 21.04 3.15
CA LEU A 11 2.39 19.84 2.35
C LEU A 11 2.73 18.59 3.15
N GLU A 12 2.39 18.54 4.43
CA GLU A 12 2.28 17.27 5.15
C GLU A 12 0.81 16.85 5.15
N GLY A 13 0.30 16.49 3.98
CA GLY A 13 -0.95 15.75 3.90
C GLY A 13 -0.82 14.51 4.77
N GLU A 14 -1.78 14.31 5.69
CA GLU A 14 -1.89 13.10 6.51
C GLU A 14 -1.47 11.90 5.66
N LYS A 15 -0.36 11.23 6.03
CA LYS A 15 -0.03 9.91 5.50
C LYS A 15 -1.27 9.05 5.72
N GLY A 16 -2.06 8.88 4.66
CA GLY A 16 -3.31 8.15 4.70
C GLY A 16 -3.00 6.74 5.17
N ARG A 17 -3.34 6.45 6.43
CA ARG A 17 -3.11 5.18 7.08
C ARG A 17 -3.73 4.09 6.20
N ALA A 18 -2.92 3.19 5.67
CA ALA A 18 -3.37 2.14 4.77
C ALA A 18 -4.45 1.29 5.47
N ARG A 19 -5.70 1.42 5.00
CA ARG A 19 -6.86 0.75 5.62
C ARG A 19 -7.34 -0.38 4.72
N LEU A 20 -7.43 -1.58 5.29
CA LEU A 20 -8.12 -2.72 4.66
C LEU A 20 -9.62 -2.46 4.56
N VAL A 21 -10.12 -2.46 3.33
CA VAL A 21 -11.55 -2.33 3.03
C VAL A 21 -12.02 -3.60 2.34
N ALA A 22 -12.91 -4.35 2.99
CA ALA A 22 -13.55 -5.51 2.37
C ALA A 22 -14.50 -5.04 1.26
N VAL A 23 -14.34 -5.62 0.06
CA VAL A 23 -15.22 -5.34 -1.09
C VAL A 23 -16.09 -6.54 -1.45
N ASP A 24 -15.66 -7.75 -1.06
CA ASP A 24 -16.46 -8.98 -1.09
C ASP A 24 -15.90 -9.96 -0.04
N ARG A 25 -16.53 -11.13 0.10
CA ARG A 25 -15.97 -12.28 0.81
C ARG A 25 -14.59 -12.58 0.24
N ASP A 26 -13.61 -12.63 1.14
CA ASP A 26 -12.22 -13.00 0.81
C ASP A 26 -11.50 -12.03 -0.14
N ILE A 27 -12.03 -10.81 -0.35
CA ILE A 27 -11.44 -9.80 -1.23
C ILE A 27 -11.38 -8.44 -0.52
N TRP A 28 -10.18 -7.86 -0.46
CA TRP A 28 -9.93 -6.56 0.16
C TRP A 28 -9.16 -5.62 -0.77
N LEU A 29 -9.40 -4.33 -0.59
CA LEU A 29 -8.59 -3.25 -1.14
C LEU A 29 -7.82 -2.53 -0.03
N VAL A 30 -6.64 -2.05 -0.37
CA VAL A 30 -5.86 -1.15 0.48
C VAL A 30 -5.36 0.00 -0.39
N GLU A 31 -5.70 1.22 0.00
CA GLU A 31 -5.15 2.43 -0.59
C GLU A 31 -3.79 2.71 0.04
N GLY A 32 -2.80 3.03 -0.79
CA GLY A 32 -1.46 3.36 -0.37
C GLY A 32 -1.09 4.82 -0.62
N PRO A 33 0.09 5.26 -0.15
CA PRO A 33 0.59 6.59 -0.43
C PRO A 33 0.78 6.80 -1.94
N SER A 34 0.73 8.06 -2.38
CA SER A 34 1.09 8.39 -3.75
C SER A 34 2.58 8.21 -3.97
N VAL A 35 2.96 7.62 -5.10
CA VAL A 35 4.36 7.55 -5.55
C VAL A 35 4.60 8.62 -6.62
N ALA A 36 5.79 9.22 -6.61
CA ALA A 36 6.15 10.20 -7.63
C ALA A 36 6.52 9.48 -8.94
N PHE A 37 5.75 9.74 -10.01
CA PHE A 37 6.08 9.29 -11.36
C PHE A 37 6.15 10.49 -12.29
N LEU A 38 7.34 10.78 -12.83
CA LEU A 38 7.59 11.95 -13.69
C LEU A 38 7.02 13.25 -13.08
N THR A 39 7.28 13.51 -11.80
CA THR A 39 6.78 14.65 -11.00
C THR A 39 5.27 14.72 -10.76
N ILE A 40 4.50 13.74 -11.24
CA ILE A 40 3.07 13.64 -10.99
C ILE A 40 2.84 12.67 -9.82
N PRO A 41 2.06 13.06 -8.79
CA PRO A 41 1.66 12.15 -7.72
C PRO A 41 0.70 11.10 -8.29
N TYR A 42 1.10 9.84 -8.21
CA TYR A 42 0.30 8.71 -8.67
C TYR A 42 -0.20 7.90 -7.46
N PRO A 43 -1.51 7.87 -7.17
CA PRO A 43 -2.04 7.12 -6.05
C PRO A 43 -1.81 5.62 -6.26
N THR A 44 -1.52 4.91 -5.18
CA THR A 44 -1.29 3.46 -5.22
C THR A 44 -2.44 2.72 -4.56
N ARG A 45 -2.69 1.50 -5.05
CA ARG A 45 -3.70 0.59 -4.51
C ARG A 45 -3.22 -0.83 -4.68
N MET A 46 -3.44 -1.65 -3.65
CA MET A 46 -3.29 -3.10 -3.74
C MET A 46 -4.62 -3.82 -3.53
N THR A 47 -4.69 -5.04 -4.05
CA THR A 47 -5.81 -5.96 -3.83
C THR A 47 -5.29 -7.22 -3.17
N ILE A 48 -6.02 -7.69 -2.15
CA ILE A 48 -5.74 -8.95 -1.45
C ILE A 48 -6.89 -9.89 -1.71
N VAL A 49 -6.56 -11.12 -2.10
CA VAL A 49 -7.51 -12.22 -2.23
C VAL A 49 -7.05 -13.37 -1.33
N ARG A 50 -7.95 -13.85 -0.45
CA ARG A 50 -7.72 -15.08 0.29
C ARG A 50 -8.15 -16.27 -0.57
N LEU A 51 -7.22 -17.19 -0.79
CA LEU A 51 -7.44 -18.39 -1.59
C LEU A 51 -8.13 -19.48 -0.75
N SER A 52 -8.62 -20.53 -1.42
CA SER A 52 -9.31 -21.65 -0.77
C SER A 52 -8.45 -22.41 0.26
N ASN A 53 -7.12 -22.29 0.16
CA ASN A 53 -6.17 -22.87 1.11
C ASN A 53 -5.86 -21.93 2.31
N GLY A 54 -6.55 -20.79 2.42
CA GLY A 54 -6.36 -19.79 3.48
C GLY A 54 -5.16 -18.86 3.28
N ARG A 55 -4.35 -19.05 2.22
CA ARG A 55 -3.20 -18.20 1.91
C ARG A 55 -3.62 -17.01 1.04
N LEU A 56 -2.77 -15.99 0.98
CA LEU A 56 -3.08 -14.72 0.33
C LEU A 56 -2.37 -14.58 -1.02
N TRP A 57 -3.13 -14.07 -1.98
CA TRP A 57 -2.64 -13.57 -3.27
C TRP A 57 -2.79 -12.04 -3.27
N ILE A 58 -1.70 -11.34 -3.51
CA ILE A 58 -1.66 -9.88 -3.49
C ILE A 58 -1.31 -9.36 -4.88
N TRP A 59 -2.13 -8.44 -5.37
CA TRP A 59 -1.94 -7.74 -6.64
C TRP A 59 -1.56 -6.29 -6.41
N SER A 60 -0.59 -5.81 -7.20
CA SER A 60 -0.06 -4.45 -7.14
C SER A 60 0.37 -4.03 -5.72
N PRO A 61 1.31 -4.77 -5.07
CA PRO A 61 1.72 -4.47 -3.70
C PRO A 61 2.17 -3.01 -3.56
N ILE A 62 1.71 -2.35 -2.49
CA ILE A 62 2.12 -1.00 -2.10
C ILE A 62 3.27 -1.06 -1.08
N GLU A 63 3.77 0.10 -0.66
CA GLU A 63 4.74 0.21 0.45
C GLU A 63 4.21 -0.51 1.70
N LEU A 64 5.05 -1.38 2.28
CA LEU A 64 4.70 -2.14 3.47
C LEU A 64 5.15 -1.37 4.72
N ASP A 65 4.20 -1.09 5.62
CA ASP A 65 4.47 -0.64 6.98
C ASP A 65 4.05 -1.70 8.00
N SER A 66 4.44 -1.52 9.26
CA SER A 66 4.21 -2.50 10.32
C SER A 66 2.74 -2.69 10.68
N GLU A 67 1.88 -1.69 10.45
CA GLU A 67 0.45 -1.81 10.72
C GLU A 67 -0.25 -2.59 9.62
N LEU A 68 0.09 -2.29 8.36
CA LEU A 68 -0.38 -3.02 7.19
C LEU A 68 0.10 -4.48 7.24
N GLU A 69 1.37 -4.72 7.54
CA GLU A 69 1.92 -6.07 7.69
C GLU A 69 1.14 -6.88 8.73
N LYS A 70 0.93 -6.30 9.93
CA LYS A 70 0.15 -6.94 10.98
C LYS A 70 -1.27 -7.26 10.50
N ALA A 71 -1.95 -6.30 9.89
CA ALA A 71 -3.33 -6.48 9.47
C ALA A 71 -3.47 -7.50 8.33
N VAL A 72 -2.47 -7.61 7.44
CA VAL A 72 -2.43 -8.65 6.40
C VAL A 72 -2.14 -10.02 7.00
N ASN A 73 -1.21 -10.12 7.95
CA ASN A 73 -0.91 -11.38 8.64
C ASN A 73 -2.10 -11.92 9.45
N GLU A 74 -3.00 -11.04 9.92
CA GLU A 74 -4.27 -11.44 10.54
C GLU A 74 -5.25 -12.07 9.52
N LEU A 75 -5.11 -11.81 8.21
CA LEU A 75 -5.93 -12.42 7.16
C LEU A 75 -5.42 -13.80 6.71
N GLY A 76 -4.10 -14.00 6.72
CA GLY A 76 -3.42 -15.23 6.29
C GLY A 76 -1.96 -14.99 5.87
N SER A 77 -1.22 -16.07 5.55
CA SER A 77 0.15 -15.94 5.04
C SER A 77 0.15 -15.52 3.57
N VAL A 78 1.05 -14.61 3.19
CA VAL A 78 1.23 -14.22 1.78
C VAL A 78 1.92 -15.34 1.01
N GLU A 79 1.31 -15.81 -0.07
CA GLU A 79 1.86 -16.86 -0.93
C GLU A 79 2.31 -16.30 -2.29
N TYR A 80 1.57 -15.32 -2.82
CA TYR A 80 1.80 -14.81 -4.16
C TYR A 80 1.77 -13.27 -4.17
N LEU A 81 2.80 -12.68 -4.76
CA LEU A 81 2.90 -11.26 -5.04
C LEU A 81 2.89 -11.07 -6.56
N VAL A 82 1.93 -10.29 -7.06
CA VAL A 82 1.76 -10.08 -8.50
C VAL A 82 1.89 -8.60 -8.83
N SER A 83 2.95 -8.30 -9.57
CA SER A 83 3.20 -6.97 -10.12
C SER A 83 2.48 -6.79 -11.47
N PRO A 84 1.62 -5.77 -11.65
CA PRO A 84 0.89 -5.52 -12.89
C PRO A 84 1.78 -5.11 -14.07
N ASN A 85 2.90 -4.46 -13.80
CA ASN A 85 3.78 -3.91 -14.82
C ASN A 85 5.24 -3.78 -14.31
N LYS A 86 6.16 -3.40 -15.20
CA LYS A 86 7.59 -3.33 -14.89
C LYS A 86 8.00 -2.17 -13.98
N LEU A 87 7.12 -1.26 -13.56
CA LEU A 87 7.43 -0.15 -12.64
C LEU A 87 7.29 -0.51 -11.14
N HIS A 88 6.75 -1.68 -10.78
CA HIS A 88 6.48 -2.03 -9.37
C HIS A 88 7.56 -2.88 -8.68
N HIS A 89 8.81 -2.86 -9.14
CA HIS A 89 9.91 -3.56 -8.45
C HIS A 89 10.32 -2.89 -7.12
N LEU A 90 9.78 -1.70 -6.80
CA LEU A 90 10.13 -0.94 -5.59
C LEU A 90 9.61 -1.56 -4.29
N SER A 91 8.48 -2.27 -4.30
CA SER A 91 7.87 -2.83 -3.07
C SER A 91 8.06 -4.35 -2.94
N LEU A 92 8.37 -5.07 -4.02
CA LEU A 92 8.45 -6.54 -4.00
C LEU A 92 9.48 -7.09 -3.01
N GLY A 93 10.59 -6.37 -2.80
CA GLY A 93 11.63 -6.79 -1.86
C GLY A 93 11.18 -6.80 -0.39
N GLN A 94 10.30 -5.87 0.00
CA GLN A 94 9.78 -5.79 1.38
C GLN A 94 8.79 -6.92 1.68
N TRP A 95 7.97 -7.26 0.70
CA TRP A 95 6.96 -8.31 0.84
C TRP A 95 7.51 -9.73 0.73
N ALA A 96 8.69 -9.93 0.14
CA ALA A 96 9.26 -11.25 -0.09
C ALA A 96 9.79 -11.96 1.18
N THR A 97 9.80 -11.26 2.33
CA THR A 97 10.28 -11.78 3.62
C THR A 97 9.17 -12.00 4.66
N THR A 98 7.92 -11.71 4.31
CA THR A 98 6.75 -11.81 5.19
C THR A 98 6.13 -13.20 5.15
#